data_AF-A0A8S1CYY7-F1
#
_entry.id   AF-A0A8S1CYY7-F1
#
_cell.length_a   1.000
_cell.length_b   1.000
_cell.length_c   1.000
_cell.angle_alpha   90.00
_cell.angle_beta   90.00
_cell.angle_gamma   90.00
#
_symmetry.space_group_name_H-M   'P 1'
#
loop_
_entity.id
_entity.type
_entity.pdbx_description
1 polymer ?
#
loop_
_entity_poly.entity_id
_entity_poly.type
_entity_poly.pdbx_seq_one_letter_code
_entity_poly.pdbx_strand_id
1 'polypeptide(L)'
;MALTPLGFILAALLASLHQTVIVESCARNNLDRDRSTRVIKDSNTTPRVLSLRFGEALFLRLEALTSTSTSTTTTEASKKKTDKSDKFMYTNRFDHVAIENVLSSPRLMKNFHQCLVGRGPCTSEGAELKKIIPEALKSDCARCTERQKVQAGKVIIYLLENRPEWWKELIEKYDPDGTVRKRYEYEMDIDE
;
A
#
# COMPACT_ATOMS: atom_id res chain seq x y z
N MET A 1 2.62 1.30 63.99
CA MET A 1 2.07 -0.04 63.68
C MET A 1 2.73 -0.50 62.39
N ALA A 2 3.84 -1.22 62.49
CA ALA A 2 4.58 -1.74 61.34
C ALA A 2 3.96 -3.08 60.94
N LEU A 3 3.53 -3.18 59.69
CA LEU A 3 2.95 -4.40 59.11
C LEU A 3 4.02 -5.50 59.11
N THR A 4 3.67 -6.67 59.65
CA THR A 4 4.58 -7.81 59.76
C THR A 4 4.98 -8.32 58.37
N PRO A 5 6.17 -8.93 58.20
CA PRO A 5 6.64 -9.43 56.90
C PRO A 5 5.70 -10.48 56.27
N LEU A 6 4.89 -11.17 57.10
CA LEU A 6 3.82 -12.05 56.63
C LEU A 6 2.68 -11.30 55.91
N GLY A 7 2.40 -10.05 56.28
CA GLY A 7 1.38 -9.22 55.64
C GLY A 7 1.74 -8.81 54.21
N PHE A 8 3.02 -8.59 53.92
CA PHE A 8 3.48 -8.31 52.55
C PHE A 8 3.38 -9.53 51.64
N ILE A 9 3.67 -10.72 52.15
CA ILE A 9 3.54 -11.98 51.38
C ILE A 9 2.07 -12.27 51.08
N LEU A 10 1.17 -12.06 52.05
CA LEU A 10 -0.27 -12.23 51.83
C LEU A 10 -0.83 -11.20 50.83
N ALA A 11 -0.39 -9.94 50.90
CA ALA A 11 -0.77 -8.91 49.93
C ALA A 11 -0.26 -9.19 48.51
N ALA A 12 0.98 -9.71 48.37
CA ALA A 12 1.54 -10.11 47.08
C ALA A 12 0.80 -11.32 46.48
N LEU A 13 0.45 -12.32 47.30
CA LEU A 13 -0.34 -13.48 46.87
C LEU A 13 -1.77 -13.09 46.45
N LEU A 14 -2.42 -12.17 47.18
CA LEU A 14 -3.75 -11.66 46.81
C LEU A 14 -3.71 -10.81 45.53
N ALA A 15 -2.66 -10.02 45.31
CA ALA A 15 -2.49 -9.26 44.05
C ALA A 15 -2.26 -10.17 42.84
N SER A 16 -1.52 -11.27 42.99
CA SER A 16 -1.30 -12.25 41.91
C SER A 16 -2.54 -13.10 41.59
N LEU A 17 -3.49 -13.27 42.52
CA LEU A 17 -4.76 -13.94 42.24
C LEU A 17 -5.80 -13.02 41.55
N HIS A 18 -5.61 -11.70 41.55
CA HIS A 18 -6.58 -10.78 40.95
C HIS A 18 -6.35 -10.55 39.44
N GLN A 19 -5.17 -10.91 38.90
CA GLN A 19 -4.86 -10.75 37.48
C GLN A 19 -5.32 -11.94 36.60
N THR A 20 -5.63 -13.09 37.20
CA THR A 20 -6.07 -14.30 36.47
C THR A 20 -7.58 -14.40 36.26
N VAL A 21 -8.40 -13.59 36.95
CA VAL A 21 -9.88 -13.68 36.85
C VAL A 21 -10.48 -12.77 35.77
N ILE A 22 -9.74 -11.78 35.23
CA ILE A 22 -10.28 -10.88 34.18
C ILE A 22 -10.16 -11.45 32.76
N VAL A 23 -9.25 -12.40 32.49
CA VAL A 23 -9.04 -12.94 31.12
C VAL A 23 -10.12 -13.96 30.72
N GLU A 24 -10.89 -14.52 31.66
CA GLU A 24 -11.84 -15.61 31.37
C GLU A 24 -13.29 -15.16 31.12
N SER A 25 -13.61 -13.85 31.26
CA SER A 25 -14.93 -13.31 30.89
C SER A 25 -15.06 -12.86 29.43
N CYS A 26 -13.98 -12.84 28.63
CA CYS A 26 -14.09 -12.54 27.19
C CYS A 26 -14.44 -13.77 26.32
N ALA A 27 -14.70 -14.94 26.91
CA ALA A 27 -14.86 -16.19 26.14
C ALA A 27 -16.28 -16.79 26.08
N ARG A 28 -17.31 -16.18 26.68
CA ARG A 28 -18.69 -16.73 26.63
C ARG A 28 -19.75 -15.61 26.56
N ASN A 29 -20.41 -15.52 25.40
CA ASN A 29 -21.76 -14.97 25.13
C ASN A 29 -21.86 -13.82 24.10
N ASN A 30 -21.69 -14.13 22.82
CA ASN A 30 -22.72 -13.87 21.78
C ASN A 30 -22.28 -14.48 20.43
N LEU A 31 -22.43 -15.80 20.36
CA LEU A 31 -22.57 -16.52 19.11
C LEU A 31 -24.07 -16.49 18.78
N ASP A 32 -24.54 -15.46 18.07
CA ASP A 32 -25.81 -15.50 17.33
C ASP A 32 -25.91 -14.35 16.32
N ARG A 33 -25.32 -14.55 15.14
CA ARG A 33 -25.85 -13.97 13.90
C ARG A 33 -25.51 -14.86 12.71
N ASP A 34 -25.90 -16.13 12.82
CA ASP A 34 -25.86 -17.06 11.71
C ASP A 34 -27.26 -17.13 11.05
N ARG A 35 -27.40 -16.39 9.95
CA ARG A 35 -28.37 -16.69 8.90
C ARG A 35 -27.59 -16.87 7.60
N SER A 36 -26.89 -17.98 7.46
CA SER A 36 -26.88 -18.71 6.18
C SER A 36 -26.35 -20.13 6.36
N THR A 37 -27.21 -21.04 6.82
CA THR A 37 -26.98 -22.48 6.70
C THR A 37 -26.96 -22.87 5.21
N ARG A 38 -25.77 -23.07 4.65
CA ARG A 38 -25.44 -24.29 3.90
C ARG A 38 -23.92 -24.44 3.72
N VAL A 39 -23.34 -25.14 4.69
CA VAL A 39 -22.05 -25.82 4.57
C VAL A 39 -22.27 -27.13 3.80
N ILE A 40 -21.58 -27.28 2.67
CA ILE A 40 -21.08 -28.57 2.20
C ILE A 40 -19.55 -28.49 2.34
N LYS A 41 -19.06 -29.23 3.35
CA LYS A 41 -17.72 -29.83 3.54
C LYS A 41 -17.16 -30.41 2.23
N ASP A 42 -15.88 -30.43 1.85
CA ASP A 42 -14.57 -30.56 2.52
C ASP A 42 -13.49 -29.96 1.57
N SER A 43 -12.30 -29.50 1.96
CA SER A 43 -11.16 -30.36 2.29
C SER A 43 -9.90 -29.53 2.61
N ASN A 44 -9.43 -29.69 3.85
CA ASN A 44 -8.05 -29.87 4.30
C ASN A 44 -6.89 -29.51 3.33
N THR A 45 -6.06 -28.50 3.68
CA THR A 45 -4.59 -28.63 3.89
C THR A 45 -3.91 -27.25 3.99
N THR A 46 -3.35 -26.96 5.16
CA THR A 46 -2.38 -25.88 5.46
C THR A 46 -1.04 -26.10 4.76
N PRO A 47 -0.26 -25.02 4.50
CA PRO A 47 1.17 -25.12 4.74
C PRO A 47 1.69 -24.05 5.71
N ARG A 48 2.41 -24.57 6.71
CA ARG A 48 3.24 -23.86 7.67
C ARG A 48 4.36 -23.09 6.97
N VAL A 49 4.59 -21.88 7.47
CA VAL A 49 5.82 -21.09 7.36
C VAL A 49 7.09 -21.95 7.57
N LEU A 50 8.00 -21.94 6.59
CA LEU A 50 9.37 -22.40 6.77
C LEU A 50 10.33 -21.34 6.23
N SER A 51 10.84 -20.55 7.17
CA SER A 51 12.02 -19.72 7.04
C SER A 51 13.23 -20.58 6.65
N LEU A 52 13.84 -20.35 5.49
CA LEU A 52 15.14 -20.90 5.14
C LEU A 52 16.07 -19.81 4.61
N ARG A 53 17.18 -19.68 5.33
CA ARG A 53 18.33 -18.82 5.10
C ARG A 53 19.06 -19.31 3.85
N PHE A 54 19.18 -18.49 2.81
CA PHE A 54 20.10 -18.76 1.71
C PHE A 54 21.41 -18.00 1.96
N GLY A 55 22.31 -18.69 2.65
CA GLY A 55 23.74 -18.37 2.72
C GLY A 55 24.48 -18.85 1.47
N GLU A 56 25.67 -18.29 1.30
CA GLU A 56 26.51 -18.25 0.11
C GLU A 56 27.15 -19.60 -0.32
N ALA A 57 27.69 -19.55 -1.55
CA ALA A 57 28.88 -20.26 -2.04
C ALA A 57 28.71 -21.60 -2.80
N LEU A 58 28.78 -21.53 -4.14
CA LEU A 58 29.54 -22.45 -5.02
C LEU A 58 29.59 -21.83 -6.44
N PHE A 59 30.55 -20.95 -6.77
CA PHE A 59 31.89 -21.25 -7.29
C PHE A 59 31.92 -22.15 -8.55
N LEU A 60 32.12 -21.47 -9.70
CA LEU A 60 32.79 -21.90 -10.95
C LEU A 60 32.07 -22.79 -11.98
N ARG A 61 31.85 -22.20 -13.17
CA ARG A 61 32.73 -22.48 -14.33
C ARG A 61 33.00 -21.24 -15.18
N LEU A 62 34.29 -21.00 -15.31
CA LEU A 62 34.99 -19.95 -16.02
C LEU A 62 35.28 -20.40 -17.48
N GLU A 63 35.13 -19.43 -18.40
CA GLU A 63 35.82 -19.23 -19.69
C GLU A 63 35.72 -20.23 -20.86
N ALA A 64 35.13 -19.73 -21.95
CA ALA A 64 35.87 -19.46 -23.19
C ALA A 64 35.31 -18.15 -23.78
N LEU A 65 35.98 -16.99 -23.64
CA LEU A 65 36.97 -16.45 -24.60
C LEU A 65 36.30 -16.19 -25.97
N THR A 66 36.20 -14.98 -26.53
CA THR A 66 37.12 -13.83 -26.53
C THR A 66 36.42 -12.62 -27.17
N SER A 67 36.71 -11.42 -26.64
CA SER A 67 37.16 -10.19 -27.33
C SER A 67 36.45 -9.77 -28.64
N THR A 68 35.98 -8.53 -28.83
CA THR A 68 36.76 -7.29 -28.78
C THR A 68 35.88 -6.04 -28.75
N SER A 69 36.47 -4.99 -28.17
CA SER A 69 36.13 -3.57 -28.16
C SER A 69 35.57 -2.95 -29.46
N THR A 70 34.68 -1.96 -29.32
CA THR A 70 34.86 -0.66 -30.00
C THR A 70 34.09 0.46 -29.30
N SER A 71 34.83 1.47 -28.84
CA SER A 71 34.31 2.80 -28.56
C SER A 71 34.26 3.58 -29.87
N THR A 72 33.09 4.07 -30.27
CA THR A 72 32.96 5.25 -31.14
C THR A 72 31.70 6.02 -30.77
N THR A 73 31.93 7.20 -30.20
CA THR A 73 31.04 8.35 -30.30
C THR A 73 30.75 8.65 -31.76
N THR A 74 29.48 8.77 -32.16
CA THR A 74 28.94 9.91 -32.93
C THR A 74 27.45 9.73 -33.23
N THR A 75 26.69 10.78 -32.89
CA THR A 75 25.55 11.35 -33.63
C THR A 75 24.27 10.52 -33.84
N GLU A 76 23.23 10.94 -33.09
CA GLU A 76 21.90 11.32 -33.58
C GLU A 76 21.35 10.60 -34.83
N ALA A 77 20.36 9.75 -34.60
CA ALA A 77 19.25 9.57 -35.53
C ALA A 77 17.96 9.37 -34.72
N SER A 78 17.37 10.50 -34.36
CA SER A 78 16.00 10.61 -33.86
C SER A 78 15.05 9.92 -34.85
N LYS A 79 14.67 8.67 -34.56
CA LYS A 79 13.62 7.97 -35.32
C LYS A 79 12.27 8.45 -34.80
N LYS A 80 11.86 9.58 -35.39
CA LYS A 80 10.52 10.18 -35.39
C LYS A 80 9.44 9.10 -35.45
N LYS A 81 8.86 8.75 -34.30
CA LYS A 81 7.63 7.95 -34.24
C LYS A 81 6.46 8.91 -34.36
N THR A 82 5.92 8.95 -35.57
CA THR A 82 4.56 9.32 -35.95
C THR A 82 3.65 9.77 -34.80
N ASP A 83 3.54 11.08 -34.64
CA ASP A 83 2.37 11.74 -34.10
C ASP A 83 1.19 11.49 -35.04
N LYS A 84 0.28 10.59 -34.67
CA LYS A 84 -1.03 10.49 -35.33
C LYS A 84 -2.07 9.93 -34.34
N SER A 85 -2.98 10.82 -33.97
CA SER A 85 -4.27 10.63 -33.30
C SER A 85 -4.26 10.03 -31.89
N ASP A 86 -4.22 10.89 -30.87
CA ASP A 86 -4.74 10.54 -29.55
C ASP A 86 -5.35 11.77 -28.85
N LYS A 87 -6.49 12.24 -29.38
CA LYS A 87 -7.31 13.26 -28.69
C LYS A 87 -8.01 12.70 -27.43
N PHE A 88 -7.87 11.40 -27.17
CA PHE A 88 -8.61 10.66 -26.14
C PHE A 88 -7.80 10.38 -24.86
N MET A 89 -6.49 10.58 -24.83
CA MET A 89 -5.67 10.29 -23.64
C MET A 89 -5.42 11.52 -22.77
N TYR A 90 -5.04 11.30 -21.51
CA TYR A 90 -4.52 12.35 -20.64
C TYR A 90 -3.18 12.87 -21.14
N THR A 91 -2.78 14.08 -20.69
CA THR A 91 -1.47 14.62 -21.07
C THR A 91 -0.37 13.67 -20.60
N ASN A 92 0.60 13.42 -21.47
CA ASN A 92 1.80 12.63 -21.15
C ASN A 92 2.95 13.51 -20.61
N ARG A 93 2.68 14.80 -20.36
CA ARG A 93 3.71 15.77 -19.97
C ARG A 93 4.42 15.38 -18.68
N PHE A 94 3.73 14.70 -17.77
CA PHE A 94 4.23 14.28 -16.46
C PHE A 94 4.58 12.80 -16.37
N ASP A 95 4.48 12.05 -17.47
CA ASP A 95 4.83 10.64 -17.48
C ASP A 95 6.29 10.47 -17.05
N HIS A 96 7.18 11.39 -17.44
CA HIS A 96 8.62 11.37 -17.13
C HIS A 96 8.99 11.64 -15.67
N VAL A 97 8.04 12.03 -14.81
CA VAL A 97 8.32 12.28 -13.39
C VAL A 97 8.72 10.98 -12.71
N ALA A 98 9.89 10.98 -12.07
CA ALA A 98 10.38 9.85 -11.29
C ALA A 98 9.58 9.76 -9.98
N ILE A 99 8.54 8.92 -9.97
CA ILE A 99 7.62 8.80 -8.84
C ILE A 99 8.36 8.44 -7.53
N GLU A 100 9.43 7.64 -7.63
CA GLU A 100 10.25 7.23 -6.48
C GLU A 100 10.91 8.43 -5.77
N ASN A 101 11.30 9.46 -6.52
CA ASN A 101 11.87 10.68 -5.94
C ASN A 101 10.82 11.50 -5.18
N VAL A 102 9.56 11.42 -5.61
CA VAL A 102 8.44 12.04 -4.89
C VAL A 102 8.15 11.24 -3.63
N LEU A 103 7.98 9.92 -3.74
CA LEU A 103 7.66 9.02 -2.62
C LEU A 103 8.74 9.01 -1.53
N SER A 104 10.01 9.10 -1.90
CA SER A 104 11.13 9.17 -0.96
C SER A 104 11.26 10.51 -0.23
N SER A 105 10.54 11.55 -0.66
CA SER A 105 10.58 12.87 -0.04
C SER A 105 9.31 13.15 0.78
N PRO A 106 9.38 13.08 2.13
CA PRO A 106 8.22 13.35 2.99
C PRO A 106 7.65 14.75 2.78
N ARG A 107 8.51 15.73 2.47
CA ARG A 107 8.10 17.11 2.20
C ARG A 107 7.28 17.21 0.92
N LEU A 108 7.74 16.58 -0.17
CA LEU A 108 7.01 16.61 -1.45
C LEU A 108 5.68 15.86 -1.33
N MET A 109 5.70 14.66 -0.76
CA MET A 109 4.48 13.87 -0.55
C MET A 109 3.44 14.61 0.29
N LYS A 110 3.85 15.26 1.38
CA LYS A 110 2.94 16.09 2.19
C LYS A 110 2.31 17.21 1.38
N ASN A 111 3.08 17.90 0.54
CA ASN A 111 2.56 18.98 -0.31
C ASN A 111 1.56 18.46 -1.35
N PHE A 112 1.86 17.33 -2.00
CA PHE A 112 0.92 16.69 -2.93
C PHE A 112 -0.36 16.28 -2.22
N HIS A 113 -0.25 15.59 -1.07
CA HIS A 113 -1.40 15.21 -0.26
C HIS A 113 -2.25 16.44 0.10
N GLN A 114 -1.66 17.49 0.67
CA GLN A 114 -2.37 18.73 1.03
C GLN A 114 -3.05 19.39 -0.15
N CYS A 115 -2.40 19.44 -1.32
CA CYS A 115 -3.01 19.92 -2.56
C CYS A 115 -4.24 19.09 -2.94
N LEU A 116 -4.10 17.76 -2.94
CA LEU A 116 -5.16 16.83 -3.33
C LEU A 116 -6.35 16.90 -2.37
N VAL A 117 -6.12 17.00 -1.05
CA VAL A 117 -7.21 17.18 -0.08
C VAL A 117 -7.75 18.60 -0.04
N GLY A 118 -7.07 19.57 -0.66
CA GLY A 118 -7.49 20.96 -0.76
C GLY A 118 -7.15 21.82 0.46
N ARG A 119 -6.15 21.42 1.24
CA ARG A 119 -5.66 22.12 2.44
C ARG A 119 -4.36 22.91 2.20
N GLY A 120 -3.88 22.99 0.96
CA GLY A 120 -2.65 23.66 0.63
C GLY A 120 -2.52 24.02 -0.86
N PRO A 121 -1.47 24.76 -1.23
CA PRO A 121 -1.21 25.13 -2.60
C PRO A 121 -0.85 23.90 -3.44
N CYS A 122 -1.21 23.94 -4.73
CA CYS A 122 -0.87 22.91 -5.68
C CYS A 122 0.29 23.35 -6.57
N THR A 123 1.24 22.44 -6.82
CA THR A 123 2.12 22.56 -7.98
C THR A 123 1.31 22.41 -9.26
N SER A 124 1.87 22.79 -10.41
CA SER A 124 1.22 22.58 -11.72
C SER A 124 0.80 21.11 -11.90
N GLU A 125 1.69 20.18 -11.53
CA GLU A 125 1.45 18.73 -11.61
C GLU A 125 0.32 18.28 -10.68
N GLY A 126 0.36 18.72 -9.41
CA GLY A 126 -0.67 18.37 -8.44
C GLY A 126 -2.04 18.94 -8.80
N ALA A 127 -2.09 20.13 -9.39
CA ALA A 127 -3.32 20.76 -9.85
C ALA A 127 -3.95 20.02 -11.03
N GLU A 128 -3.14 19.50 -11.94
CA GLU A 128 -3.62 18.68 -13.05
C GLU A 128 -4.11 17.31 -12.56
N LEU A 129 -3.32 16.63 -11.72
CA LEU A 129 -3.70 15.36 -11.12
C LEU A 129 -5.04 15.48 -10.37
N LYS A 130 -5.20 16.53 -9.56
CA LYS A 130 -6.45 16.82 -8.83
C LYS A 130 -7.68 16.91 -9.72
N LYS A 131 -7.54 17.43 -10.95
CA LYS A 131 -8.64 17.55 -11.92
C LYS A 131 -8.96 16.22 -12.58
N ILE A 132 -7.94 15.37 -12.78
CA ILE A 132 -8.06 14.09 -13.48
C ILE A 132 -8.65 12.99 -12.59
N ILE A 133 -8.27 12.94 -11.30
CA ILE A 133 -8.66 11.87 -10.37
C ILE A 133 -10.17 11.55 -10.40
N PRO A 134 -11.10 12.53 -10.29
CA PRO A 134 -12.53 12.22 -10.25
C PRO A 134 -13.06 11.55 -11.52
N GLU A 135 -12.49 11.88 -12.69
CA GLU A 135 -12.86 11.23 -13.95
C GLU A 135 -12.23 9.85 -14.03
N ALA A 136 -10.94 9.73 -13.73
CA ALA A 136 -10.21 8.47 -13.78
C ALA A 136 -10.82 7.40 -12.87
N LEU A 137 -11.33 7.77 -11.70
CA LEU A 137 -12.03 6.85 -10.80
C LEU A 137 -13.37 6.36 -11.37
N LYS A 138 -14.11 7.24 -12.07
CA LYS A 138 -15.40 6.89 -12.69
C LYS A 138 -15.20 6.03 -13.94
N SER A 139 -14.19 6.36 -14.75
CA SER A 139 -13.89 5.74 -16.04
C SER A 139 -12.95 4.55 -15.96
N ASP A 140 -12.50 4.16 -14.76
CA ASP A 140 -11.48 3.13 -14.58
C ASP A 140 -10.19 3.41 -15.37
N CYS A 141 -9.71 4.65 -15.24
CA CYS A 141 -8.50 5.14 -15.88
C CYS A 141 -8.50 4.89 -17.41
N ALA A 142 -9.66 4.94 -18.07
CA ALA A 142 -9.81 4.61 -19.50
C ALA A 142 -8.90 5.44 -20.43
N ARG A 143 -8.50 6.62 -19.96
CA ARG A 143 -7.69 7.61 -20.69
C ARG A 143 -6.25 7.70 -20.18
N CYS A 144 -5.88 6.85 -19.23
CA CYS A 144 -4.55 6.83 -18.64
C CYS A 144 -3.57 6.06 -19.51
N THR A 145 -2.35 6.56 -19.61
CA THR A 145 -1.25 5.80 -20.22
C THR A 145 -0.88 4.62 -19.32
N GLU A 146 -0.29 3.58 -19.89
CA GLU A 146 0.15 2.41 -19.11
C GLU A 146 1.13 2.82 -17.99
N ARG A 147 1.97 3.81 -18.27
CA ARG A 147 2.91 4.36 -17.29
C ARG A 147 2.19 5.04 -16.13
N GLN A 148 1.14 5.80 -16.41
CA GLN A 148 0.32 6.44 -15.38
C GLN A 148 -0.38 5.41 -14.48
N LYS A 149 -0.87 4.29 -15.05
CA LYS A 149 -1.47 3.20 -14.28
C LYS A 149 -0.46 2.54 -13.34
N VAL A 150 0.73 2.21 -13.85
CA VAL A 150 1.81 1.64 -13.03
C VAL A 150 2.26 2.60 -11.93
N GLN A 151 2.43 3.89 -12.25
CA GLN A 151 2.79 4.91 -11.27
C GLN A 151 1.70 5.10 -10.20
N ALA A 152 0.42 5.11 -10.60
CA ALA A 152 -0.70 5.19 -9.66
C ALA A 152 -0.71 4.00 -8.70
N GLY A 153 -0.52 2.78 -9.21
CA GLY A 153 -0.44 1.57 -8.38
C GLY A 153 0.66 1.66 -7.32
N LYS A 154 1.86 2.13 -7.69
CA LYS A 154 2.96 2.35 -6.74
C LYS A 154 2.63 3.34 -5.63
N VAL A 155 1.98 4.46 -5.99
CA VAL A 155 1.56 5.47 -5.01
C VAL A 155 0.52 4.91 -4.05
N ILE A 156 -0.46 4.16 -4.56
CA ILE A 156 -1.50 3.54 -3.75
C ILE A 156 -0.90 2.56 -2.74
N ILE A 157 -0.04 1.65 -3.20
CA ILE A 157 0.66 0.68 -2.33
C ILE A 157 1.45 1.42 -1.24
N TYR A 158 2.24 2.44 -1.63
CA TYR A 158 3.01 3.23 -0.67
C TYR A 158 2.12 3.89 0.39
N LEU A 159 1.00 4.49 -0.02
CA LEU A 159 0.07 5.15 0.90
C LEU A 159 -0.56 4.14 1.86
N LEU A 160 -0.98 2.97 1.38
CA LEU A 160 -1.56 1.93 2.23
C LEU A 160 -0.58 1.41 3.28
N GLU A 161 0.67 1.18 2.90
CA GLU A 161 1.70 0.62 3.78
C GLU A 161 2.28 1.66 4.76
N ASN A 162 2.45 2.91 4.31
CA ASN A 162 3.24 3.90 5.03
C ASN A 162 2.42 5.07 5.59
N ARG A 163 1.27 5.40 4.98
CA ARG A 163 0.44 6.59 5.30
C ARG A 163 -1.06 6.28 5.17
N PRO A 164 -1.58 5.25 5.86
CA PRO A 164 -2.98 4.83 5.72
C PRO A 164 -3.97 5.95 6.06
N GLU A 165 -3.59 6.87 6.95
CA GLU A 165 -4.37 8.05 7.29
C GLU A 165 -4.56 9.00 6.11
N TRP A 166 -3.53 9.19 5.27
CA TRP A 166 -3.63 10.02 4.07
C TRP A 166 -4.45 9.33 2.99
N TRP A 167 -4.34 8.00 2.88
CA TRP A 167 -5.18 7.23 1.98
C TRP A 167 -6.66 7.38 2.34
N LYS A 168 -7.00 7.26 3.63
CA LYS A 168 -8.38 7.45 4.13
C LYS A 168 -8.93 8.82 3.75
N GLU A 169 -8.17 9.90 3.97
CA GLU A 169 -8.60 11.26 3.59
C GLU A 169 -8.84 11.43 2.09
N LEU A 170 -7.99 10.82 1.26
CA LEU A 170 -8.15 10.86 -0.20
C LEU A 170 -9.40 10.10 -0.64
N ILE A 171 -9.63 8.91 -0.09
CA ILE A 171 -10.81 8.10 -0.39
C ILE A 171 -12.10 8.81 0.04
N GLU A 172 -12.13 9.40 1.24
CA GLU A 172 -13.28 10.16 1.71
C GLU A 172 -13.61 11.34 0.78
N LYS A 173 -12.58 11.96 0.19
CA LYS A 173 -12.75 13.08 -0.74
C LYS A 173 -13.20 12.66 -2.14
N TYR A 174 -12.65 11.57 -2.68
CA TYR A 174 -12.79 11.21 -4.10
C TYR A 174 -13.73 10.03 -4.35
N ASP A 175 -13.96 9.16 -3.37
CA ASP A 175 -14.91 8.03 -3.41
C ASP A 175 -15.76 7.95 -2.11
N PRO A 176 -16.56 9.00 -1.81
CA PRO A 176 -17.40 9.03 -0.61
C PRO A 176 -18.46 7.92 -0.61
N ASP A 177 -18.99 7.57 -1.79
CA ASP A 177 -20.02 6.54 -1.97
C ASP A 177 -19.46 5.09 -1.89
N GLY A 178 -18.13 4.95 -1.86
CA GLY A 178 -17.43 3.67 -1.83
C GLY A 178 -17.61 2.85 -3.12
N THR A 179 -17.98 3.49 -4.23
CA THR A 179 -18.26 2.81 -5.50
C THR A 179 -17.02 2.15 -6.08
N VAL A 180 -15.87 2.81 -5.95
CA VAL A 180 -14.59 2.28 -6.44
C VAL A 180 -14.13 1.16 -5.53
N ARG A 181 -14.17 1.36 -4.20
CA ARG A 181 -13.81 0.32 -3.22
C ARG A 181 -14.62 -0.97 -3.40
N LYS A 182 -15.93 -0.86 -3.58
CA LYS A 182 -16.81 -2.01 -3.84
C LYS A 182 -16.47 -2.73 -5.14
N ARG A 183 -16.08 -2.00 -6.19
CA ARG A 183 -15.70 -2.59 -7.49
C ARG A 183 -14.47 -3.47 -7.39
N TYR A 184 -13.50 -3.10 -6.57
CA TYR A 184 -12.24 -3.83 -6.41
C TYR A 184 -12.19 -4.69 -5.15
N GLU A 185 -13.32 -4.86 -4.45
CA GLU A 185 -13.42 -5.67 -3.22
C GLU A 185 -12.34 -5.31 -2.19
N TYR A 186 -11.93 -4.03 -2.16
CA TYR A 186 -10.93 -3.58 -1.20
C TYR A 186 -11.64 -3.23 0.12
N GLU A 187 -11.85 -4.27 0.94
CA GLU A 187 -12.17 -4.08 2.36
C GLU A 187 -10.93 -3.51 3.03
N MET A 188 -10.94 -2.20 3.26
CA MET A 188 -10.01 -1.63 4.21
C MET A 188 -10.54 -1.99 5.59
N ASP A 189 -10.04 -3.08 6.16
CA ASP A 189 -10.11 -3.33 7.59
C ASP A 189 -9.25 -2.26 8.28
N ILE A 190 -9.79 -1.05 8.37
CA ILE A 190 -9.26 0.00 9.24
C ILE A 190 -9.76 -0.36 10.62
N ASP A 191 -9.04 -1.23 11.32
CA ASP A 191 -9.30 -1.52 12.72
C ASP A 191 -9.28 -0.19 13.50
N GLU A 192 -10.44 0.17 14.04
CA GLU A 192 -10.74 1.40 14.77
C GLU A 192 -10.14 1.41 16.19
#